data_AF-A0A9P7VFE6-F1
#
_entry.id   AF-A0A9P7VFE6-F1
#
_cell.length_a   1.000
_cell.length_b   1.000
_cell.length_c   1.000
_cell.angle_alpha   90.00
_cell.angle_beta   90.00
_cell.angle_gamma   90.00
#
_symmetry.space_group_name_H-M   'P 1'
#
loop_
_entity.id
_entity.type
_entity.pdbx_description
1 polymer ?
#
loop_
_entity_poly.entity_id
_entity_poly.type
_entity_poly.pdbx_seq_one_letter_code
_entity_poly.pdbx_strand_id
1 'polypeptide(L)' 'MQDCESYLEVLDDDPVRDVYNISRFLDGTACDFYDVVVSGNYEKWTLGTFFREMFDYCFPIDFHEKIWKEIENCRQGGQ' A
#
# COMPACT_ATOMS: atom_id res chain seq x y z
N MET A 1 -8.07 6.29 4.17
CA MET A 1 -6.76 6.83 3.72
C MET A 1 -6.36 8.04 4.55
N GLN A 2 -7.27 8.99 4.80
CA GLN A 2 -7.09 10.10 5.76
C GLN A 2 -6.55 9.67 7.14
N ASP A 3 -7.00 8.49 7.62
CA ASP A 3 -6.64 7.98 8.95
C ASP A 3 -5.16 7.53 9.05
N CYS A 4 -4.57 7.05 7.94
CA CYS A 4 -3.18 6.61 7.91
C CYS A 4 -2.22 7.81 7.89
N GLU A 5 -2.53 8.82 7.08
CA GLU A 5 -1.73 10.05 6.98
C GLU A 5 -1.70 10.78 8.32
N SER A 6 -2.85 10.88 9.00
CA SER A 6 -2.94 11.54 10.31
C SER A 6 -2.18 10.78 11.42
N TYR A 7 -2.02 9.45 11.29
CA TYR A 7 -1.22 8.66 12.23
C TYR A 7 0.28 8.81 11.96
N LEU A 8 0.69 8.93 10.69
CA LEU A 8 2.09 9.11 10.32
C LEU A 8 2.61 10.50 10.73
N GLU A 9 1.80 11.55 10.65
CA GLU A 9 2.16 12.89 11.18
C GLU A 9 2.42 12.89 12.70
N VAL A 10 1.81 11.97 13.46
CA VAL A 10 2.04 11.83 14.92
C VAL A 10 3.31 11.04 15.24
N LEU A 11 3.86 10.30 14.26
CA LEU A 11 4.99 9.39 14.43
C LEU A 11 6.34 9.96 13.97
N ASP A 12 6.36 11.23 13.53
CA ASP A 12 7.36 12.01 12.77
C ASP A 12 8.85 12.01 13.22
N ASP A 13 9.30 11.08 14.06
CA ASP A 13 10.71 11.00 14.50
C ASP A 13 11.38 9.63 14.23
N ASP A 14 10.68 8.61 13.72
CA ASP A 14 11.31 7.31 13.44
C ASP A 14 10.71 6.54 12.22
N PRO A 15 11.32 6.67 11.02
CA PRO A 15 10.83 6.02 9.80
C PRO A 15 10.88 4.50 9.83
N VAL A 16 11.68 3.89 10.72
CA VAL A 16 11.71 2.44 10.93
C VAL A 16 10.42 1.95 11.60
N ARG A 17 9.87 2.78 12.49
CA ARG A 17 8.64 2.46 13.22
C ARG A 17 7.39 2.58 12.35
N ASP A 18 7.46 3.37 11.27
CA ASP A 18 6.30 3.64 10.41
C ASP A 18 5.83 2.42 9.62
N VAL A 19 6.75 1.64 9.05
CA VAL A 19 6.41 0.41 8.32
C VAL A 19 5.77 -0.63 9.25
N TYR A 20 6.27 -0.75 10.48
CA TYR A 20 5.67 -1.59 11.51
C TYR A 20 4.32 -1.07 11.99
N ASN A 21 4.14 0.25 12.11
CA ASN A 21 2.86 0.82 12.53
C ASN A 21 1.78 0.65 11.45
N ILE A 22 2.15 0.78 10.17
CA ILE A 22 1.22 0.58 9.05
C ILE A 22 0.74 -0.86 8.96
N SER A 23 1.58 -1.85 9.30
CA SER A 23 1.18 -3.26 9.23
C SER A 23 -0.06 -3.59 10.05
N ARG A 24 -0.31 -2.83 11.13
CA ARG A 24 -1.48 -2.97 12.00
C ARG A 24 -2.79 -2.58 11.32
N PHE A 25 -2.72 -1.85 10.21
CA PHE A 25 -3.85 -1.44 9.40
C PHE A 25 -3.99 -2.26 8.11
N LEU A 26 -3.07 -3.18 7.86
CA LEU A 26 -3.14 -4.07 6.71
C LEU A 26 -4.08 -5.23 7.02
N ASP A 27 -4.78 -5.70 6.00
CA ASP A 27 -5.62 -6.87 6.06
C ASP A 27 -5.49 -7.67 4.76
N GLY A 28 -5.89 -8.93 4.80
CA GLY A 28 -5.82 -9.86 3.67
C GLY A 28 -4.43 -9.95 3.04
N THR A 29 -4.37 -9.88 1.71
CA THR A 29 -3.15 -10.07 0.90
C THR A 29 -2.03 -9.09 1.26
N ALA A 30 -2.35 -7.88 1.71
CA ALA A 30 -1.35 -6.90 2.11
C ALA A 30 -0.71 -7.25 3.46
N CYS A 31 -1.48 -7.87 4.36
CA CYS A 31 -0.96 -8.41 5.61
C CYS A 31 -0.06 -9.62 5.33
N ASP A 32 -0.47 -10.52 4.43
CA ASP A 32 0.35 -11.66 4.00
C ASP A 32 1.70 -11.21 3.42
N PHE A 33 1.71 -10.15 2.61
CA PHE A 33 2.94 -9.55 2.09
C PHE A 33 3.85 -9.08 3.23
N TYR A 34 3.29 -8.35 4.19
CA TYR A 34 4.07 -7.85 5.33
C TYR A 34 4.68 -9.01 6.12
N ASP A 35 3.89 -10.04 6.43
CA ASP A 35 4.34 -11.19 7.22
C ASP A 35 5.42 -12.01 6.50
N VAL A 36 5.30 -12.23 5.19
CA VAL A 36 6.23 -13.06 4.42
C VAL A 36 7.49 -12.30 4.01
N VAL A 37 7.36 -11.03 3.62
CA VAL A 37 8.42 -10.29 2.91
C VAL A 37 9.10 -9.25 3.81
N VAL A 38 8.37 -8.66 4.75
CA VAL A 38 8.81 -7.44 5.46
C VAL A 38 9.10 -7.72 6.95
N SER A 39 8.36 -8.62 7.59
CA SER A 39 8.40 -8.85 9.04
C SER A 39 9.81 -9.17 9.58
N GLY A 40 10.63 -9.89 8.81
CA GLY A 40 11.98 -10.30 9.22
C GLY A 40 13.04 -9.22 9.12
N ASN A 41 12.79 -8.11 8.43
CA ASN A 41 13.78 -7.06 8.20
C ASN A 41 13.16 -5.66 8.04
N TYR A 42 12.00 -5.41 8.63
CA TYR A 42 11.20 -4.17 8.47
C TYR A 42 12.01 -2.88 8.66
N GLU A 43 13.05 -2.90 9.51
CA GLU A 43 13.95 -1.77 9.76
C GLU A 43 14.76 -1.31 8.54
N LYS A 44 14.88 -2.15 7.52
CA LYS A 44 15.57 -1.83 6.27
C LYS A 44 14.63 -1.25 5.21
N TRP A 45 13.34 -1.20 5.49
CA TRP A 45 12.33 -0.76 4.55
C TRP A 45 12.00 0.71 4.77
N THR A 46 11.97 1.46 3.68
CA THR A 46 11.39 2.79 3.67
C THR A 46 9.91 2.69 3.31
N LEU A 47 9.09 3.62 3.81
CA LEU A 47 7.67 3.73 3.45
C LEU A 47 7.43 3.66 1.93
N GLY A 48 8.22 4.40 1.15
CA GLY A 48 8.09 4.42 -0.31
C GLY A 48 8.38 3.07 -0.97
N THR A 49 9.39 2.34 -0.49
CA THR A 49 9.71 1.00 -1.03
C THR A 49 8.67 -0.02 -0.57
N PHE A 50 8.25 0.06 0.69
CA PHE A 50 7.21 -0.78 1.25
C PHE A 50 5.92 -0.70 0.44
N PHE A 51 5.39 0.51 0.22
CA PHE A 51 4.13 0.69 -0.52
C PHE A 51 4.22 0.23 -1.98
N ARG A 52 5.36 0.47 -2.64
CA ARG A 52 5.55 0.02 -4.03
C ARG A 52 5.52 -1.50 -4.13
N GLU A 53 6.34 -2.19 -3.35
CA GLU A 53 6.43 -3.65 -3.41
C GLU A 53 5.13 -4.32 -2.91
N MET A 54 4.48 -3.74 -1.89
CA MET A 54 3.17 -4.20 -1.42
C MET A 54 2.12 -4.06 -2.53
N PHE A 55 2.12 -2.96 -3.28
CA PHE A 55 1.22 -2.75 -4.41
C PHE A 55 1.47 -3.79 -5.51
N ASP A 56 2.73 -4.00 -5.90
CA ASP A 56 3.11 -4.99 -6.91
C ASP A 56 2.77 -6.44 -6.49
N TYR A 57 2.76 -6.72 -5.18
CA TYR A 57 2.33 -8.01 -4.65
C TYR A 57 0.81 -8.18 -4.66
N CYS A 58 0.06 -7.14 -4.25
CA CYS A 58 -1.38 -7.21 -4.12
C CYS A 58 -2.11 -7.11 -5.47
N PHE A 59 -1.52 -6.43 -6.45
CA PHE A 59 -2.15 -6.14 -7.72
C PHE A 59 -1.38 -6.78 -8.88
N PRO A 60 -2.07 -7.33 -9.88
CA PRO A 60 -1.42 -7.87 -11.06
C PRO A 60 -0.75 -6.74 -11.87
N ILE A 61 0.31 -7.06 -12.61
CA ILE A 61 1.08 -6.07 -13.38
C ILE A 61 0.25 -5.27 -14.39
N ASP A 62 -0.86 -5.85 -14.84
CA ASP A 62 -1.81 -5.24 -15.78
C ASP A 62 -2.92 -4.43 -15.08
N PHE A 63 -2.84 -4.23 -13.76
CA PHE A 63 -3.86 -3.54 -12.98
C PHE A 63 -4.09 -2.11 -13.46
N HIS A 64 -3.03 -1.36 -13.75
CA HIS A 64 -3.17 -0.03 -14.34
C HIS A 64 -3.85 -0.08 -15.70
N GLU A 65 -3.47 -1.03 -16.57
CA GLU A 65 -4.09 -1.17 -17.89
C GLU A 65 -5.59 -1.51 -17.77
N LYS A 66 -5.96 -2.34 -16.79
CA LYS A 66 -7.35 -2.67 -16.47
C LYS A 66 -8.12 -1.44 -15.99
N ILE A 67 -7.56 -0.66 -15.06
CA ILE A 67 -8.18 0.59 -14.59
C ILE A 67 -8.35 1.57 -15.75
N TRP A 68 -7.33 1.75 -16.60
CA TRP A 68 -7.43 2.64 -17.77
C TRP A 68 -8.55 2.20 -18.71
N LYS A 69 -8.63 0.90 -19.03
CA LYS A 69 -9.75 0.35 -19.82
C LYS A 69 -11.10 0.58 -19.15
N GLU A 70 -11.18 0.44 -17.84
CA GLU A 70 -12.43 0.63 -17.08
C GLU A 70 -12.85 2.11 -17.05
N ILE A 71 -11.89 3.03 -16.91
CA ILE A 71 -12.11 4.48 -17.01
C ILE A 71 -12.54 4.86 -18.43
N GLU A 72 -11.88 4.33 -19.46
CA GLU A 72 -12.24 4.59 -20.86
C GLU A 72 -13.64 4.06 -21.21
N ASN A 73 -14.02 2.91 -20.64
CA ASN A 73 -15.35 2.33 -20.80
C ASN A 73 -16.41 3.00 -19.90
N CYS A 74 -15.98 3.70 -18.84
CA CYS A 74 -16.87 4.47 -17.98
C CYS A 74 -17.36 5.72 -18.70
N ARG A 75 -18.63 5.70 -19.14
CA ARG A 75 -19.31 6.89 -19.68
C ARG A 75 -20.10 7.60 -18.59
N GLN A 76 -19.77 8.86 -18.33
CA GLN A 76 -20.48 9.69 -17.37
C GLN A 76 -21.83 10.13 -17.97
N GLY A 77 -22.94 9.57 -17.47
CA GLY A 77 -24.30 10.00 -17.84
C GLY A 77 -25.12 9.02 -18.70
N GLY A 78 -24.64 7.80 -18.96
CA GLY A 78 -25.45 6.78 -19.63
C GLY A 78 -25.77 7.04 -21.11
N GLN A 79 -24.89 7.75 -21.83
CA GLN A 79 -24.86 7.80 -23.30
C GLN A 79 -23.44 7.54 -23.80
#